data_AF-A0A2N1MZR1-F1
#
_entry.id   AF-A0A2N1MZR1-F1
#
_cell.length_a   1.000
_cell.length_b   1.000
_cell.length_c   1.000
_cell.angle_alpha   90.00
_cell.angle_beta   90.00
_cell.angle_gamma   90.00
#
_symmetry.space_group_name_H-M   'P 1'
#
loop_
_entity.id
_entity.type
_entity.pdbx_description
1 polymer ?
#
loop_
_entity_poly.entity_id
_entity_poly.type
_entity_poly.pdbx_seq_one_letter_code
_entity_poly.pdbx_strand_id
1 'polypeptide(L)'
;MHLQGFNLEILVNEQPLPEYNLPINESNLKNTSISYVTDSLTQMKKHSDFTTYVPVITPGERYTVKFEAKQAKPSNIIISRIFIDGQSDQVQHLHQQSGSRTRSFFCNNERTKVYFFKFSYFDKIDDLSNNNNFKVPFPIIKKSSIQQQQKKNTYGKPGSITVCFFKGIIVDQDKI
;
A
#
# COMPACT_ATOMS: atom_id res chain seq x y z
N MET A 1 -5.22 3.63 -6.28
CA MET A 1 -5.10 5.00 -5.74
C MET A 1 -4.37 5.80 -6.78
N HIS A 2 -4.95 6.92 -7.22
CA HIS A 2 -4.37 7.77 -8.25
C HIS A 2 -4.26 9.20 -7.74
N LEU A 3 -3.07 9.80 -7.83
CA LEU A 3 -2.85 11.19 -7.44
C LEU A 3 -1.79 11.84 -8.34
N GLN A 4 -2.21 12.82 -9.14
CA GLN A 4 -1.34 13.65 -10.00
C GLN A 4 -0.26 12.87 -10.78
N GLY A 5 -0.67 11.80 -11.48
CA GLY A 5 0.25 11.00 -12.29
C GLY A 5 1.03 9.94 -11.52
N PHE A 6 0.85 9.82 -10.22
CA PHE A 6 1.27 8.67 -9.43
C PHE A 6 0.10 7.69 -9.27
N ASN A 7 0.42 6.40 -9.31
CA ASN A 7 -0.56 5.33 -9.20
C ASN A 7 -0.06 4.21 -8.29
N LEU A 8 -0.98 3.63 -7.53
CA LEU A 8 -0.80 2.45 -6.68
C LEU A 8 -2.05 1.57 -6.81
N GLU A 9 -1.88 0.36 -7.32
CA GLU A 9 -2.94 -0.64 -7.54
C GLU A 9 -2.58 -1.95 -6.84
N ILE A 10 -3.60 -2.71 -6.44
CA ILE A 10 -3.46 -4.07 -5.93
C ILE A 10 -4.00 -5.04 -6.98
N LEU A 11 -3.18 -6.01 -7.38
CA LEU A 11 -3.51 -7.01 -8.39
C LEU A 11 -3.66 -8.39 -7.77
N VAL A 12 -4.66 -9.14 -8.22
CA VAL A 12 -4.80 -10.58 -7.97
C VAL A 12 -4.86 -11.26 -9.33
N ASN A 13 -4.00 -12.27 -9.55
CA ASN A 13 -3.86 -12.92 -10.87
C ASN A 13 -3.66 -11.92 -12.01
N GLU A 14 -2.80 -10.92 -11.78
CA GLU A 14 -2.49 -9.82 -12.71
C GLU A 14 -3.65 -8.87 -13.03
N GLN A 15 -4.83 -9.10 -12.45
CA GLN A 15 -5.99 -8.24 -12.62
C GLN A 15 -6.13 -7.25 -11.46
N PRO A 16 -6.38 -5.96 -11.72
CA PRO A 16 -6.58 -4.98 -10.66
C PRO A 16 -7.85 -5.25 -9.87
N LEU A 17 -7.74 -5.18 -8.54
CA LEU A 17 -8.89 -5.24 -7.66
C LEU A 17 -9.68 -3.93 -7.70
N PRO A 18 -11.01 -3.97 -7.50
CA PRO A 18 -11.83 -2.76 -7.41
C PRO A 18 -11.39 -1.84 -6.28
N GLU A 19 -11.34 -0.54 -6.55
CA GLU A 19 -10.98 0.48 -5.57
C GLU A 19 -12.21 1.28 -5.13
N TYR A 20 -12.29 1.56 -3.82
CA TYR A 20 -13.34 2.36 -3.22
C TYR A 20 -12.74 3.60 -2.59
N ASN A 21 -13.06 4.77 -3.14
CA ASN A 21 -12.59 6.05 -2.61
C ASN A 21 -13.63 6.60 -1.63
N LEU A 22 -13.25 6.71 -0.36
CA LEU A 22 -14.07 7.35 0.66
C LEU A 22 -13.49 8.73 0.98
N PRO A 23 -14.32 9.77 1.16
CA PRO A 23 -13.85 11.06 1.64
C PRO A 23 -13.08 10.91 2.95
N ILE A 24 -12.03 11.70 3.12
CA ILE A 24 -11.24 11.68 4.35
C ILE A 24 -12.09 12.22 5.51
N ASN A 25 -12.09 11.49 6.62
CA ASN A 25 -12.68 11.90 7.88
C ASN A 25 -11.82 11.40 9.05
N GLU A 26 -12.11 11.87 10.26
CA GLU A 26 -11.34 11.51 11.47
C GLU A 26 -11.29 10.00 11.74
N SER A 27 -12.34 9.24 11.37
CA SER A 27 -12.35 7.79 11.55
C SER A 27 -11.38 7.05 10.62
N ASN A 28 -11.20 7.54 9.39
CA ASN A 28 -10.38 6.88 8.37
C ASN A 28 -8.88 7.23 8.52
N LEU A 29 -8.58 8.37 9.13
CA LEU A 29 -7.23 8.84 9.47
C LEU A 29 -6.50 7.98 10.50
N LYS A 30 -7.23 7.18 11.31
CA LYS A 30 -6.63 6.37 12.38
C LYS A 30 -5.68 5.28 11.87
N ASN A 31 -5.83 4.86 10.61
CA ASN A 31 -5.12 3.70 10.07
C ASN A 31 -4.01 4.07 9.08
N THR A 32 -4.04 5.26 8.49
CA THR A 32 -3.13 5.65 7.41
C THR A 32 -3.03 7.18 7.30
N SER A 33 -1.86 7.68 6.91
CA SER A 33 -1.63 9.11 6.64
C SER A 33 -2.27 9.53 5.32
N ILE A 34 -2.73 10.78 5.24
CA ILE A 34 -3.29 11.34 4.00
C ILE A 34 -2.21 11.37 2.92
N SER A 35 -2.49 10.76 1.78
CA SER A 35 -1.60 10.82 0.62
C SER A 35 -1.47 12.24 0.10
N TYR A 36 -0.29 12.63 -0.37
CA TYR A 36 -0.04 13.96 -0.91
C TYR A 36 1.04 13.96 -1.99
N VAL A 37 1.06 15.02 -2.77
CA VAL A 37 2.18 15.39 -3.64
C VAL A 37 2.71 16.74 -3.21
N THR A 38 4.03 16.87 -3.09
CA THR A 38 4.66 18.16 -2.79
C THR A 38 4.84 18.94 -4.09
N ASP A 39 4.30 20.15 -4.14
CA ASP A 39 4.52 21.08 -5.24
C ASP A 39 6.00 21.53 -5.25
N SER A 40 6.68 21.38 -6.39
CA SER A 40 8.12 21.62 -6.46
C SER A 40 8.50 23.10 -6.32
N LEU A 41 7.59 24.03 -6.65
CA LEU A 41 7.87 25.45 -6.63
C LEU A 41 7.60 26.05 -5.25
N THR A 42 6.44 25.75 -4.69
CA THR A 42 5.93 26.30 -3.43
C THR A 42 6.29 25.46 -2.21
N GLN A 43 6.77 24.23 -2.40
CA GLN A 43 7.02 23.23 -1.34
C GLN A 43 5.79 22.86 -0.51
N MET A 44 4.59 23.28 -0.94
CA MET A 44 3.34 22.96 -0.25
C MET A 44 2.87 21.55 -0.59
N LYS A 45 2.27 20.87 0.39
CA LYS A 45 1.65 19.56 0.19
C LYS A 45 0.24 19.74 -0.38
N LYS A 46 0.01 19.19 -1.56
CA LYS A 46 -1.34 19.02 -2.10
C LYS A 46 -1.85 17.63 -1.72
N HIS A 47 -2.71 17.60 -0.71
CA HIS A 47 -3.29 16.38 -0.17
C HIS A 47 -4.37 15.80 -1.09
N SER A 48 -4.55 14.47 -1.02
CA SER A 48 -5.72 13.77 -1.57
C SER A 48 -6.95 14.12 -0.75
N ASP A 49 -8.12 14.16 -1.38
CA ASP A 49 -9.41 14.34 -0.71
C ASP A 49 -10.01 12.99 -0.23
N PHE A 50 -9.41 11.88 -0.66
CA PHE A 50 -9.95 10.53 -0.45
C PHE A 50 -8.93 9.57 0.17
N THR A 51 -9.46 8.61 0.93
CA THR A 51 -8.79 7.36 1.29
C THR A 51 -9.28 6.25 0.35
N THR A 52 -8.35 5.58 -0.33
CA THR A 52 -8.65 4.45 -1.22
C THR A 52 -8.59 3.14 -0.44
N TYR A 53 -9.66 2.36 -0.51
CA TYR A 53 -9.75 1.01 0.04
C TYR A 53 -9.82 -0.03 -1.08
N VAL A 54 -9.21 -1.18 -0.84
CA VAL A 54 -9.29 -2.35 -1.72
C VAL A 54 -9.88 -3.52 -0.92
N PRO A 55 -10.94 -4.18 -1.39
CA PRO A 55 -11.57 -5.26 -0.65
C PRO A 55 -10.73 -6.54 -0.71
N VAL A 56 -10.71 -7.29 0.39
CA VAL A 56 -10.22 -8.68 0.42
C VAL A 56 -11.29 -9.58 -0.19
N ILE A 57 -11.02 -10.19 -1.34
CA ILE A 57 -11.94 -11.13 -1.99
C ILE A 57 -11.87 -12.50 -1.32
N THR A 58 -10.66 -13.06 -1.20
CA THR A 58 -10.41 -14.40 -0.67
C THR A 58 -9.28 -14.34 0.35
N PRO A 59 -9.55 -14.66 1.64
CA PRO A 59 -8.49 -14.74 2.62
C PRO A 59 -7.45 -15.80 2.25
N GLY A 60 -6.19 -15.44 2.38
CA GLY A 60 -5.05 -16.24 1.99
C GLY A 60 -4.66 -16.13 0.53
N GLU A 61 -5.40 -15.39 -0.29
CA GLU A 61 -5.02 -15.11 -1.66
C GLU A 61 -3.77 -14.21 -1.69
N ARG A 62 -2.89 -14.45 -2.66
CA ARG A 62 -1.70 -13.63 -2.86
C ARG A 62 -2.05 -12.43 -3.74
N TYR A 63 -1.42 -11.30 -3.47
CA TYR A 63 -1.59 -10.11 -4.28
C TYR A 63 -0.25 -9.53 -4.71
N THR A 64 -0.29 -8.69 -5.72
CA THR A 64 0.85 -7.93 -6.23
C THR A 64 0.54 -6.44 -6.11
N VAL A 65 1.47 -5.68 -5.56
CA VAL A 65 1.43 -4.23 -5.53
C VAL A 65 1.97 -3.72 -6.85
N LYS A 66 1.16 -3.04 -7.64
CA LYS A 66 1.56 -2.34 -8.86
C LYS A 66 1.62 -0.85 -8.57
N PHE A 67 2.70 -0.19 -8.98
CA PHE A 67 2.88 1.23 -8.74
C PHE A 67 3.58 1.88 -9.93
N GLU A 68 3.22 3.12 -10.21
CA GLU A 68 3.62 3.81 -11.44
C GLU A 68 3.82 5.30 -11.17
N ALA A 69 4.78 5.88 -11.88
CA ALA A 69 5.02 7.31 -11.96
C ALA A 69 4.95 7.75 -13.43
N LYS A 70 3.79 8.24 -13.87
CA LYS A 70 3.54 8.62 -15.28
C LYS A 70 4.44 9.75 -15.79
N GLN A 71 4.87 10.61 -14.87
CA GLN A 71 5.72 11.76 -15.16
C GLN A 71 7.22 11.42 -15.21
N ALA A 72 7.59 10.15 -14.99
CA ALA A 72 8.97 9.70 -15.07
C ALA A 72 9.48 9.76 -16.53
N LYS A 73 10.67 10.34 -16.72
CA LYS A 73 11.38 10.41 -18.01
C LYS A 73 12.87 10.61 -17.75
N PRO A 74 13.76 10.48 -18.75
CA PRO A 74 15.20 10.61 -18.51
C PRO A 74 15.60 11.96 -17.87
N SER A 75 14.87 13.03 -18.19
CA SER A 75 15.09 14.36 -17.59
C SER A 75 14.37 14.58 -16.24
N ASN A 76 13.56 13.62 -15.79
CA ASN A 76 12.79 13.65 -14.54
C ASN A 76 12.74 12.24 -13.95
N ILE A 77 13.87 11.83 -13.39
CA ILE A 77 14.03 10.50 -12.80
C ILE A 77 13.26 10.46 -11.50
N ILE A 78 12.53 9.36 -11.30
CA ILE A 78 11.78 9.11 -10.07
C ILE A 78 12.26 7.82 -9.44
N ILE A 79 12.47 7.86 -8.14
CA ILE A 79 12.81 6.70 -7.32
C ILE A 79 11.61 6.42 -6.43
N SER A 80 11.12 5.19 -6.41
CA SER A 80 10.05 4.82 -5.48
C SER A 80 10.51 3.80 -4.45
N ARG A 81 9.92 3.88 -3.25
CA ARG A 81 10.10 2.90 -2.16
C ARG A 81 8.73 2.47 -1.63
N ILE A 82 8.60 1.19 -1.32
CA ILE A 82 7.39 0.62 -0.74
C ILE A 82 7.58 0.44 0.76
N PHE A 83 6.53 0.75 1.51
CA PHE A 83 6.41 0.54 2.93
C PHE A 83 5.16 -0.30 3.20
N ILE A 84 5.32 -1.33 4.02
CA ILE A 84 4.26 -2.22 4.50
C ILE A 84 4.17 -1.97 6.00
N ASP A 85 3.03 -1.46 6.46
CA ASP A 85 2.83 -1.08 7.86
C ASP A 85 3.92 -0.14 8.41
N GLY A 86 4.38 0.78 7.55
CA GLY A 86 5.44 1.74 7.86
C GLY A 86 6.86 1.18 7.79
N GLN A 87 7.05 -0.12 7.50
CA GLN A 87 8.36 -0.72 7.35
C GLN A 87 8.74 -0.89 5.87
N SER A 88 9.99 -0.59 5.53
CA SER A 88 10.52 -0.78 4.17
C SER A 88 11.66 -1.78 4.20
N ASP A 89 11.73 -2.61 3.17
CA ASP A 89 12.87 -3.51 2.95
C ASP A 89 14.02 -2.84 2.16
N GLN A 90 13.97 -1.51 2.10
CA GLN A 90 14.99 -0.61 1.54
C GLN A 90 15.21 -0.76 0.03
N VAL A 91 14.40 -1.58 -0.67
CA VAL A 91 14.48 -1.69 -2.12
C VAL A 91 13.97 -0.41 -2.77
N GLN A 92 14.75 0.07 -3.72
CA GLN A 92 14.45 1.25 -4.52
C GLN A 92 14.11 0.81 -5.93
N HIS A 93 13.11 1.44 -6.52
CA HIS A 93 12.74 1.22 -7.91
C HIS A 93 12.99 2.48 -8.71
N LEU A 94 13.83 2.35 -9.73
CA LEU A 94 14.18 3.43 -10.64
C LEU A 94 13.15 3.52 -11.78
N HIS A 95 12.62 4.72 -11.98
CA HIS A 95 11.72 5.07 -13.08
C HIS A 95 12.40 6.13 -13.96
N GLN A 96 12.95 5.69 -15.10
CA GLN A 96 13.56 6.55 -16.12
C GLN A 96 12.62 6.83 -17.30
N GLN A 97 11.45 6.19 -17.33
CA GLN A 97 10.39 6.40 -18.30
C GLN A 97 9.05 6.09 -17.64
N SER A 98 7.97 6.59 -18.22
CA SER A 98 6.61 6.23 -17.78
C SER A 98 6.43 4.72 -17.86
N GLY A 99 5.96 4.13 -16.78
CA GLY A 99 5.72 2.70 -16.72
C GLY A 99 5.42 2.23 -15.31
N SER A 100 4.74 1.10 -15.22
CA SER A 100 4.47 0.46 -13.94
C SER A 100 5.58 -0.48 -13.52
N ARG A 101 5.75 -0.59 -12.21
CA ARG A 101 6.52 -1.62 -11.54
C ARG A 101 5.58 -2.46 -10.70
N THR A 102 5.95 -3.71 -10.47
CA THR A 102 5.16 -4.66 -9.69
C THR A 102 6.00 -5.29 -8.59
N ARG A 103 5.35 -5.68 -7.51
CA ARG A 103 6.00 -6.36 -6.39
C ARG A 103 5.04 -7.29 -5.67
N SER A 104 5.44 -8.53 -5.45
CA SER A 104 4.61 -9.56 -4.80
C SER A 104 5.14 -9.99 -3.43
N PHE A 105 6.27 -9.42 -2.99
CA PHE A 105 6.93 -9.75 -1.73
C PHE A 105 7.75 -8.60 -1.18
N PHE A 106 8.10 -8.70 0.11
CA PHE A 106 9.08 -7.85 0.78
C PHE A 106 10.05 -8.69 1.61
N CYS A 107 11.23 -8.15 1.91
CA CYS A 107 12.15 -8.77 2.86
C CYS A 107 12.04 -8.14 4.25
N ASN A 108 12.43 -8.84 5.31
CA ASN A 108 12.72 -8.17 6.58
C ASN A 108 13.92 -7.20 6.44
N ASN A 109 14.11 -6.36 7.45
CA ASN A 109 15.21 -5.37 7.49
C ASN A 109 16.59 -6.01 7.31
N GLU A 110 16.81 -7.20 7.90
CA GLU A 110 18.08 -7.94 7.77
C GLU A 110 18.23 -8.66 6.42
N ARG A 111 17.18 -8.64 5.58
CA ARG A 111 17.10 -9.31 4.27
C ARG A 111 17.32 -10.83 4.31
N THR A 112 17.09 -11.45 5.46
CA THR A 112 17.26 -12.90 5.67
C THR A 112 15.98 -13.69 5.39
N LYS A 113 14.81 -13.04 5.34
CA LYS A 113 13.52 -13.67 5.12
C LYS A 113 12.70 -12.89 4.09
N VAL A 114 12.03 -13.65 3.22
CA VAL A 114 11.10 -13.13 2.21
C VAL A 114 9.66 -13.41 2.65
N TYR A 115 8.81 -12.39 2.57
CA TYR A 115 7.40 -12.44 2.92
C TYR A 115 6.58 -12.09 1.68
N PHE A 116 5.76 -13.03 1.24
CA PHE A 116 4.81 -12.78 0.15
C PHE A 116 3.60 -11.99 0.65
N PHE A 117 3.15 -11.05 -0.18
CA PHE A 117 1.92 -10.32 0.04
C PHE A 117 0.72 -11.28 -0.03
N LYS A 118 -0.01 -11.37 1.07
CA LYS A 118 -1.13 -12.31 1.25
C LYS A 118 -2.20 -11.64 2.10
N PHE A 119 -3.46 -11.77 1.70
CA PHE A 119 -4.56 -11.28 2.52
C PHE A 119 -4.74 -12.19 3.75
N SER A 120 -4.82 -11.59 4.92
CA SER A 120 -5.12 -12.32 6.16
C SER A 120 -6.63 -12.38 6.40
N TYR A 121 -7.07 -13.36 7.18
CA TYR A 121 -8.40 -13.30 7.77
C TYR A 121 -8.44 -12.15 8.78
N PHE A 122 -9.53 -11.37 8.73
CA PHE A 122 -9.89 -10.53 9.87
C PHE A 122 -10.75 -11.38 10.79
N ASP A 123 -10.20 -11.83 11.91
CA ASP A 123 -11.03 -12.29 13.01
C ASP A 123 -11.70 -11.04 13.59
N LYS A 124 -12.98 -10.84 13.27
CA LYS A 124 -13.80 -9.87 13.99
C LYS A 124 -13.79 -10.33 15.46
N ILE A 125 -13.24 -9.51 16.34
CA ILE A 125 -13.62 -9.61 17.76
C ILE A 125 -15.13 -9.35 17.75
N ASP A 126 -15.91 -10.32 18.21
CA ASP A 126 -17.35 -10.18 18.40
C ASP A 126 -17.60 -9.11 19.48
N ASP A 127 -17.46 -7.83 19.12
CA ASP A 127 -18.03 -6.74 19.89
C ASP A 127 -19.55 -6.80 19.67
N LEU A 128 -20.21 -7.62 20.49
CA LEU A 128 -21.62 -7.46 20.82
C LEU A 128 -21.82 -6.12 21.55
N SER A 129 -21.68 -5.01 20.85
CA SER A 129 -22.27 -3.71 21.15
C SER A 129 -21.63 -2.63 20.28
N ASN A 130 -22.23 -2.36 19.13
CA ASN A 130 -22.73 -1.02 18.83
C ASN A 130 -23.16 -0.90 17.36
N ASN A 131 -24.39 -0.44 17.20
CA ASN A 131 -25.05 -0.13 15.94
C ASN A 131 -24.29 0.94 15.15
N ASN A 132 -23.43 0.55 14.22
CA ASN A 132 -23.03 1.42 13.11
C ASN A 132 -23.06 0.61 11.80
N ASN A 133 -24.04 0.94 10.97
CA ASN A 133 -24.39 0.29 9.71
C ASN A 133 -23.35 0.54 8.59
N PHE A 134 -22.13 0.02 8.72
CA PHE A 134 -21.24 -0.12 7.57
C PHE A 134 -21.02 -1.60 7.25
N LYS A 135 -21.96 -2.18 6.49
CA LYS A 135 -21.82 -3.52 5.91
C LYS A 135 -21.04 -3.41 4.60
N VAL A 136 -19.72 -3.55 4.68
CA VAL A 136 -18.95 -4.01 3.51
C VAL A 136 -19.27 -5.50 3.32
N PRO A 137 -19.62 -5.95 2.10
CA PRO A 137 -20.05 -7.32 1.85
C PRO A 137 -18.83 -8.24 1.84
N PHE A 138 -18.35 -8.61 3.01
CA PHE A 138 -17.36 -9.67 3.14
C PHE A 138 -18.08 -11.02 3.31
N PRO A 139 -17.66 -12.09 2.63
CA PRO A 139 -18.16 -13.43 2.91
C PRO A 139 -17.71 -13.86 4.32
N ILE A 140 -18.67 -13.99 5.23
CA ILE A 140 -18.43 -14.52 6.58
C ILE A 140 -18.31 -16.04 6.46
N ILE A 141 -17.10 -16.55 6.32
CA ILE A 141 -16.83 -17.99 6.44
C ILE A 141 -16.69 -18.31 7.92
N LYS A 142 -17.75 -18.84 8.54
CA LYS A 142 -17.68 -19.41 9.89
C LYS A 142 -16.80 -20.66 9.85
N LYS A 143 -15.54 -20.58 10.28
CA LYS A 143 -14.74 -21.79 10.57
C LYS A 143 -14.84 -22.11 12.06
N SER A 144 -15.11 -23.39 12.33
CA SER A 144 -15.01 -23.99 13.66
C SER A 144 -13.63 -23.72 14.26
N SER A 145 -13.64 -23.22 15.50
CA SER A 145 -12.52 -22.89 16.37
C SER A 145 -11.28 -23.77 16.18
N ILE A 146 -10.31 -23.29 15.40
CA ILE A 146 -8.92 -23.69 15.54
C ILE A 146 -8.33 -22.65 16.49
N GLN A 147 -7.98 -23.07 17.71
CA GLN A 147 -7.18 -22.29 18.64
C GLN A 147 -5.80 -22.04 18.01
N GLN A 148 -5.70 -21.06 17.11
CA GLN A 148 -4.43 -20.46 16.78
C GLN A 148 -4.05 -19.64 18.00
N GLN A 149 -3.18 -20.23 18.83
CA GLN A 149 -2.45 -19.52 19.86
C GLN A 149 -2.06 -18.16 19.31
N GLN A 150 -2.48 -17.12 20.03
CA GLN A 150 -2.14 -15.73 19.78
C GLN A 150 -0.62 -15.55 19.88
N LYS A 151 0.13 -16.00 18.87
CA LYS A 151 1.37 -15.33 18.54
C LYS A 151 0.92 -13.91 18.23
N LYS A 152 1.38 -12.94 19.03
CA LYS A 152 1.37 -11.52 18.67
C LYS A 152 2.04 -11.41 17.31
N ASN A 153 1.28 -11.62 16.24
CA ASN A 153 1.77 -11.43 14.91
C ASN A 153 2.05 -9.94 14.82
N THR A 154 3.31 -9.61 14.61
CA THR A 154 3.76 -8.24 14.34
C THR A 154 3.03 -7.65 13.11
N TYR A 155 2.37 -8.51 12.32
CA TYR A 155 1.66 -8.21 11.08
C TYR A 155 0.26 -8.84 11.11
N GLY A 156 -0.80 -8.04 11.04
CA GLY A 156 -2.19 -8.52 11.22
C GLY A 156 -3.21 -7.48 11.69
N LYS A 157 -2.80 -6.23 11.90
CA LYS A 157 -3.71 -5.07 11.92
C LYS A 157 -4.17 -4.75 10.48
N PRO A 158 -5.16 -3.87 10.24
CA PRO A 158 -5.42 -3.36 8.90
C PRO A 158 -4.10 -2.91 8.26
N GLY A 159 -3.64 -3.69 7.28
CA GLY A 159 -2.34 -3.49 6.67
C GLY A 159 -2.37 -2.23 5.82
N SER A 160 -1.43 -1.33 6.02
CA SER A 160 -1.25 -0.15 5.17
C SER A 160 -0.11 -0.40 4.17
N ILE A 161 -0.37 -0.08 2.92
CA ILE A 161 0.65 -0.09 1.87
C ILE A 161 0.87 1.36 1.46
N THR A 162 2.09 1.84 1.63
CA THR A 162 2.49 3.18 1.21
C THR A 162 3.58 3.07 0.15
N VAL A 163 3.45 3.85 -0.92
CA VAL A 163 4.52 4.01 -1.90
C VAL A 163 4.93 5.47 -1.91
N CYS A 164 6.19 5.72 -1.58
CA CYS A 164 6.78 7.05 -1.63
C CYS A 164 7.55 7.21 -2.93
N PHE A 165 7.34 8.32 -3.63
CA PHE A 165 8.05 8.67 -4.85
C PHE A 165 8.94 9.90 -4.57
N PHE A 166 10.20 9.78 -4.94
CA PHE A 166 11.23 10.79 -4.72
C PHE A 166 11.82 11.22 -6.06
N LYS A 167 12.20 12.50 -6.17
CA LYS A 167 12.98 12.98 -7.30
C LYS A 167 14.38 12.35 -7.23
N GLY A 168 14.79 11.67 -8.27
CA GLY A 168 16.15 11.15 -8.44
C GLY A 168 17.05 12.20 -9.05
N ILE A 169 18.31 12.20 -8.63
CA ILE A 169 19.40 12.95 -9.26
C ILE A 169 20.46 11.93 -9.70
N ILE A 170 20.94 12.04 -10.94
CA ILE A 170 22.15 11.34 -11.37
C ILE A 170 23.32 12.21 -10.91
N VAL A 171 24.24 11.61 -10.18
CA VAL A 171 25.51 12.24 -9.83
C VAL A 171 26.56 11.59 -10.71
N ASP A 172 27.05 12.31 -11.72
CA ASP A 172 28.22 11.86 -12.49
C ASP A 172 29.43 11.84 -11.55
N GLN A 173 30.01 10.66 -11.34
CA GLN A 173 31.18 10.48 -10.50
C GLN A 173 32.49 10.80 -11.24
N ASP A 174 32.43 11.06 -12.55
CA ASP A 174 33.61 11.28 -13.42
C ASP A 174 34.01 12.77 -13.57
N LYS A 175 33.60 13.64 -12.64
CA LYS A 175 33.99 15.05 -12.59
C LYS A 175 34.59 15.45 -11.24
N ILE A 176 35.61 14.72 -10.80
CA ILE A 176 36.53 15.14 -9.73
C ILE A 176 37.94 15.07 -10.27
#